data_AF-A0A9E0PL61-F1
#
_entry.id   AF-A0A9E0PL61-F1
#
_cell.length_a   1.000
_cell.length_b   1.000
_cell.length_c   1.000
_cell.angle_alpha   90.00
_cell.angle_beta   90.00
_cell.angle_gamma   90.00
#
_symmetry.space_group_name_H-M   'P 1'
#
loop_
_entity.id
_entity.type
_entity.pdbx_description
1 polymer ?
#
loop_
_entity_poly.entity_id
_entity_poly.type
_entity_poly.pdbx_seq_one_letter_code
_entity_poly.pdbx_strand_id
1 'polypeptide(L)'
;MDKLQFSISQSALSCSVPNLRLYEEQKKIQVVTTSQLNFGNEISATKLQDTSALAATLFYHLRLEAALTHCHPGEKIAPPSYFPGPIIPGPGGPHCHEVNRGNLLFDQFKHLLSFDRKAASRLIRSSHENQTNLFATQAQGTEEWAWTHIAAPQLLFLHQVMEAEEKRPSQASQLETLRTLQDQALALYSKAQLTGFSLTSVRNLLSLIRRAWHQSILPDLQSESMAEQALLQASQFLRQNQNRIGDNLLYVLFELDAMLAYQSISTGLQTFAAGVFAGNFVEVALYPLVKLGATEFCVRERLFDEVINLVGRGFAPVVINELGLIADGNHRVTASWIWNILKYTAEKNLDWSLDNQDFQKAIADYFAQSDESAVSRHEALSHLAHFLSRPEYRSKLNTYIRPLLAEYDYIKELPVVFLPEYLSQAVVKSHYDEGSKIERACPSVYETLALNDSLVLPPRASYHFTDSALLPWFTVLVMLRQNQEEKTQARFRHNGKRNRLRARSIPTVCREQKKETHKKV
;
A
#
# COMPACT_ATOMS: atom_id res chain seq x y z
N MET A 1 -12.28 15.71 -17.39
CA MET A 1 -12.85 15.30 -16.09
C MET A 1 -13.16 13.84 -16.21
N ASP A 2 -12.17 12.99 -15.95
CA ASP A 2 -12.34 11.55 -16.00
C ASP A 2 -13.23 11.15 -14.83
N LYS A 3 -14.43 10.66 -15.14
CA LYS A 3 -15.45 10.31 -14.15
C LYS A 3 -14.89 9.23 -13.24
N LEU A 4 -14.86 9.49 -11.93
CA LEU A 4 -14.64 8.42 -10.95
C LEU A 4 -15.69 7.34 -11.16
N GLN A 5 -15.22 6.11 -11.31
CA GLN A 5 -16.02 4.89 -11.23
C GLN A 5 -15.69 4.22 -9.90
N PHE A 6 -15.87 4.99 -8.84
CA PHE A 6 -15.47 4.63 -7.49
C PHE A 6 -16.73 4.66 -6.64
N SER A 7 -17.10 3.50 -6.11
CA SER A 7 -18.29 3.36 -5.30
C SER A 7 -17.92 3.53 -3.82
N ILE A 8 -18.72 4.30 -3.09
CA ILE A 8 -18.49 4.67 -1.70
C ILE A 8 -19.75 4.31 -0.92
N SER A 9 -19.63 3.59 0.19
CA SER A 9 -20.78 3.25 1.03
C SER A 9 -21.44 4.51 1.62
N GLN A 10 -22.74 4.44 1.92
CA GLN A 10 -23.48 5.58 2.48
C GLN A 10 -23.02 5.99 3.89
N SER A 11 -22.27 5.13 4.58
CA SER A 11 -21.69 5.36 5.91
C SER A 11 -20.24 5.88 5.89
N ALA A 12 -19.67 6.12 4.70
CA ALA A 12 -18.26 6.45 4.58
C ALA A 12 -17.95 7.95 4.77
N LEU A 13 -16.74 8.20 5.28
CA LEU A 13 -16.08 9.49 5.35
C LEU A 13 -16.12 10.24 4.01
N SER A 14 -16.20 11.58 4.02
CA SER A 14 -16.24 12.37 2.78
C SER A 14 -14.99 12.14 1.92
N CYS A 15 -15.19 11.71 0.67
CA CYS A 15 -14.13 11.51 -0.32
C CYS A 15 -13.90 12.78 -1.15
N SER A 16 -12.64 13.07 -1.46
CA SER A 16 -12.27 14.05 -2.47
C SER A 16 -11.30 13.46 -3.47
N VAL A 17 -11.36 13.97 -4.70
CA VAL A 17 -10.58 13.45 -5.82
C VAL A 17 -9.44 14.41 -6.07
N PRO A 18 -8.17 13.95 -6.02
CA PRO A 18 -7.07 14.80 -6.44
C PRO A 18 -7.22 15.13 -7.93
N ASN A 19 -7.11 16.40 -8.28
CA ASN A 19 -6.95 16.79 -9.68
C ASN A 19 -5.59 16.27 -10.14
N LEU A 20 -5.60 15.37 -11.14
CA LEU A 20 -4.43 14.72 -11.72
C LEU A 20 -3.27 15.70 -11.99
N ARG A 21 -3.54 16.80 -12.71
CA ARG A 21 -2.51 17.80 -13.05
C ARG A 21 -1.94 18.50 -11.82
N LEU A 22 -2.80 18.83 -10.85
CA LEU A 22 -2.33 19.45 -9.59
C LEU A 22 -1.48 18.47 -8.76
N TYR A 23 -1.76 17.16 -8.83
CA TYR A 23 -0.97 16.15 -8.13
C TYR A 23 0.42 15.98 -8.75
N GLU A 24 0.49 15.86 -10.08
CA GLU A 24 1.75 15.78 -10.84
C GLU A 24 2.64 17.01 -10.60
N GLU A 25 2.07 18.21 -10.71
CA GLU A 25 2.78 19.47 -10.49
C GLU A 25 3.30 19.59 -9.05
N GLN A 26 2.51 19.19 -8.05
CA GLN A 26 2.89 19.29 -6.63
C GLN A 26 3.95 18.27 -6.22
N LYS A 27 3.81 17.02 -6.65
CA LYS A 27 4.73 15.95 -6.28
C LYS A 27 5.96 15.90 -7.19
N LYS A 28 5.99 16.73 -8.26
CA LYS A 28 7.00 16.69 -9.33
C LYS A 28 7.18 15.28 -9.90
N ILE A 29 6.08 14.54 -9.97
CA ILE A 29 6.05 13.21 -10.58
C ILE A 29 5.23 13.32 -11.86
N GLN A 30 5.56 12.49 -12.84
CA GLN A 30 4.68 12.23 -13.96
C GLN A 30 3.87 10.99 -13.58
N VAL A 31 2.54 11.12 -13.52
CA VAL A 31 1.70 9.94 -13.31
C VAL A 31 1.70 9.19 -14.63
N VAL A 32 2.22 7.97 -14.61
CA VAL A 32 2.09 7.07 -15.74
C VAL A 32 0.63 6.63 -15.80
N THR A 33 -0.19 7.33 -16.60
CA THR A 33 -1.55 6.89 -16.88
C THR A 33 -1.49 5.58 -17.65
N THR A 34 -1.94 4.50 -17.04
CA THR A 34 -1.91 3.16 -17.62
C THR A 34 -3.05 2.99 -18.62
N SER A 35 -2.73 3.15 -19.90
CA SER A 35 -3.60 2.86 -21.07
C SER A 35 -4.93 3.65 -21.15
N GLN A 36 -5.39 3.92 -22.37
CA GLN A 36 -6.69 4.56 -22.64
C GLN A 36 -7.90 3.61 -22.39
N LEU A 37 -7.81 2.67 -21.46
CA LEU A 37 -8.83 1.64 -21.29
C LEU A 37 -9.82 2.02 -20.18
N ASN A 38 -10.88 2.68 -20.64
CA ASN A 38 -12.12 2.99 -19.92
C ASN A 38 -12.90 1.71 -19.56
N PHE A 39 -12.74 1.20 -18.33
CA PHE A 39 -13.59 0.10 -17.81
C PHE A 39 -14.65 0.53 -16.80
N GLY A 40 -14.94 1.81 -16.75
CA GLY A 40 -16.11 2.28 -16.04
C GLY A 40 -17.41 1.69 -16.46
N ASN A 41 -17.55 1.45 -17.75
CA ASN A 41 -18.88 1.20 -18.29
C ASN A 41 -19.39 -0.18 -17.90
N GLU A 42 -18.54 -1.17 -17.66
CA GLU A 42 -18.96 -2.54 -17.31
C GLU A 42 -19.25 -2.68 -15.80
N ILE A 43 -18.40 -2.13 -14.93
CA ILE A 43 -18.64 -2.10 -13.48
C ILE A 43 -19.77 -1.11 -13.13
N SER A 44 -19.94 -0.02 -13.89
CA SER A 44 -20.98 1.01 -13.65
C SER A 44 -22.30 0.77 -14.37
N ALA A 45 -22.37 -0.10 -15.41
CA ALA A 45 -23.64 -0.46 -16.06
C ALA A 45 -24.56 -1.24 -15.11
N THR A 46 -23.96 -1.99 -14.18
CA THR A 46 -24.65 -2.53 -13.02
C THR A 46 -24.95 -1.40 -12.04
N LYS A 47 -26.15 -0.81 -12.14
CA LYS A 47 -26.78 0.06 -11.13
C LYS A 47 -27.02 -0.71 -9.82
N LEU A 48 -25.98 -1.18 -9.16
CA LEU A 48 -26.09 -1.94 -7.92
C LEU A 48 -25.95 -0.97 -6.76
N GLN A 49 -26.89 -1.02 -5.81
CA GLN A 49 -26.98 -0.10 -4.67
C GLN A 49 -26.17 -0.55 -3.45
N ASP A 50 -25.42 -1.65 -3.56
CA ASP A 50 -24.47 -2.17 -2.55
C ASP A 50 -23.21 -2.68 -3.28
N THR A 51 -22.12 -1.93 -3.25
CA THR A 51 -21.20 -1.90 -4.40
C THR A 51 -19.77 -2.40 -4.20
N SER A 52 -19.27 -2.57 -2.97
CA SER A 52 -17.84 -2.94 -2.77
C SER A 52 -17.57 -4.43 -3.03
N ALA A 53 -18.28 -5.33 -2.34
CA ALA A 53 -18.08 -6.78 -2.48
C ALA A 53 -18.38 -7.29 -3.91
N LEU A 54 -19.37 -6.69 -4.58
CA LEU A 54 -19.73 -7.04 -5.96
C LEU A 54 -18.68 -6.54 -6.97
N ALA A 55 -18.06 -5.38 -6.73
CA ALA A 55 -16.99 -4.87 -7.59
C ALA A 55 -15.72 -5.74 -7.50
N ALA A 56 -15.32 -6.17 -6.30
CA ALA A 56 -14.20 -7.08 -6.12
C ALA A 56 -14.45 -8.43 -6.79
N THR A 57 -15.64 -9.01 -6.59
CA THR A 57 -16.02 -10.28 -7.24
C THR A 57 -15.97 -10.18 -8.77
N LEU A 58 -16.52 -9.10 -9.34
CA LEU A 58 -16.48 -8.87 -10.78
C LEU A 58 -15.05 -8.67 -11.29
N PHE A 59 -14.21 -7.92 -10.57
CA PHE A 59 -12.79 -7.73 -10.92
C PHE A 59 -12.05 -9.07 -11.03
N TYR A 60 -12.17 -9.94 -10.03
CA TYR A 60 -11.52 -11.26 -10.06
C TYR A 60 -12.07 -12.15 -11.17
N HIS A 61 -13.38 -12.14 -11.40
CA HIS A 61 -13.99 -12.90 -12.49
C HIS A 61 -13.45 -12.48 -13.87
N LEU A 62 -13.37 -11.17 -14.14
CA LEU A 62 -12.83 -10.65 -15.41
C LEU A 62 -11.37 -11.06 -15.63
N ARG A 63 -10.57 -11.09 -14.56
CA ARG A 63 -9.17 -11.53 -14.64
C ARG A 63 -9.03 -13.03 -14.86
N LEU A 64 -9.88 -13.84 -14.23
CA LEU A 64 -9.94 -15.27 -14.47
C LEU A 64 -10.38 -15.60 -15.90
N GLU A 65 -11.34 -14.87 -16.45
CA GLU A 65 -11.73 -15.01 -17.87
C GLU A 65 -10.59 -14.61 -18.82
N ALA A 66 -9.90 -13.49 -18.55
CA ALA A 66 -8.73 -13.09 -19.33
C ALA A 66 -7.58 -14.11 -19.24
N ALA A 67 -7.40 -14.76 -18.09
CA ALA A 67 -6.44 -15.84 -17.93
C ALA A 67 -6.82 -17.06 -18.77
N LEU A 68 -8.10 -17.39 -18.91
CA LEU A 68 -8.58 -18.49 -19.77
C LEU A 68 -8.39 -18.22 -21.27
N THR A 69 -8.30 -16.96 -21.70
CA THR A 69 -8.21 -16.60 -23.13
C THR A 69 -6.82 -16.12 -23.57
N HIS A 70 -5.82 -16.05 -22.67
CA HIS A 70 -4.53 -15.41 -22.94
C HIS A 70 -3.81 -15.93 -24.20
N CYS A 71 -3.86 -17.23 -24.45
CA CYS A 71 -3.19 -17.85 -25.61
C CYS A 71 -4.08 -18.02 -26.85
N HIS A 72 -5.35 -17.56 -26.84
CA HIS A 72 -6.27 -17.72 -27.97
C HIS A 72 -6.27 -16.48 -28.90
N PRO A 73 -5.77 -16.59 -30.15
CA PRO A 73 -5.74 -15.48 -31.09
C PRO A 73 -7.18 -15.12 -31.52
N GLY A 74 -7.69 -13.96 -31.08
CA GLY A 74 -8.98 -13.43 -31.54
C GLY A 74 -9.87 -12.83 -30.45
N GLU A 75 -9.71 -13.25 -29.20
CA GLU A 75 -10.50 -12.75 -28.06
C GLU A 75 -9.69 -11.74 -27.26
N LYS A 76 -9.94 -10.44 -27.48
CA LYS A 76 -9.32 -9.38 -26.67
C LYS A 76 -10.22 -9.01 -25.49
N ILE A 77 -10.17 -9.80 -24.43
CA ILE A 77 -10.56 -9.29 -23.11
C ILE A 77 -9.35 -8.50 -22.61
N ALA A 78 -9.46 -7.18 -22.52
CA ALA A 78 -8.42 -6.36 -21.91
C ALA A 78 -8.59 -6.43 -20.37
N PRO A 79 -7.68 -7.09 -19.63
CA PRO A 79 -7.86 -7.29 -18.20
C PRO A 79 -7.62 -5.98 -17.41
N PRO A 80 -8.40 -5.72 -16.34
CA PRO A 80 -8.09 -4.63 -15.41
C PRO A 80 -6.76 -4.91 -14.69
N SER A 81 -6.00 -3.90 -14.28
CA SER A 81 -4.71 -4.09 -13.59
C SER A 81 -4.80 -4.01 -12.07
N TYR A 82 -3.90 -4.72 -11.39
CA TYR A 82 -3.67 -4.55 -9.95
C TYR A 82 -2.95 -3.24 -9.68
N PHE A 83 -3.33 -2.54 -8.59
CA PHE A 83 -2.52 -1.48 -8.00
C PHE A 83 -1.12 -2.02 -7.62
N PRO A 84 -0.01 -1.28 -7.83
CA PRO A 84 0.11 0.08 -8.39
C PRO A 84 0.03 0.23 -9.92
N GLY A 85 -0.17 -0.87 -10.64
CA GLY A 85 -0.36 -0.88 -12.10
C GLY A 85 0.58 -1.82 -12.85
N PRO A 86 0.39 -2.00 -14.16
CA PRO A 86 1.17 -2.91 -15.00
C PRO A 86 2.45 -2.27 -15.54
N ILE A 87 2.64 -0.97 -15.33
CA ILE A 87 3.80 -0.22 -15.80
C ILE A 87 4.39 0.52 -14.59
N ILE A 88 5.70 0.44 -14.47
CA ILE A 88 6.47 1.21 -13.50
C ILE A 88 7.45 2.12 -14.27
N PRO A 89 7.82 3.28 -13.73
CA PRO A 89 8.95 4.04 -14.27
C PRO A 89 10.20 3.15 -14.34
N GLY A 90 11.09 3.42 -15.29
CA GLY A 90 12.37 2.73 -15.34
C GLY A 90 13.24 3.03 -14.11
N PRO A 91 14.30 2.25 -13.87
CA PRO A 91 15.33 2.64 -12.91
C PRO A 91 15.88 4.02 -13.27
N GLY A 92 16.26 4.80 -12.27
CA GLY A 92 16.78 6.16 -12.45
C GLY A 92 17.91 6.24 -13.46
N GLY A 93 18.08 7.39 -14.14
CA GLY A 93 19.18 7.62 -15.08
C GLY A 93 18.79 8.36 -16.35
N PRO A 94 19.77 8.68 -17.22
CA PRO A 94 19.56 9.51 -18.42
C PRO A 94 18.62 8.92 -19.47
N HIS A 95 18.22 7.66 -19.34
CA HIS A 95 17.32 6.93 -20.25
C HIS A 95 16.21 6.20 -19.49
N CYS A 96 15.60 6.85 -18.49
CA CYS A 96 14.49 6.28 -17.73
C CYS A 96 13.33 5.92 -18.68
N HIS A 97 13.19 4.64 -19.02
CA HIS A 97 12.13 4.10 -19.88
C HIS A 97 11.11 3.37 -19.02
N GLU A 98 9.83 3.58 -19.30
CA GLU A 98 8.75 2.82 -18.68
C GLU A 98 8.94 1.31 -18.87
N VAL A 99 8.77 0.55 -17.79
CA VAL A 99 8.92 -0.90 -17.77
C VAL A 99 7.55 -1.54 -17.59
N ASN A 100 7.12 -2.31 -18.58
CA ASN A 100 5.88 -3.10 -18.50
C ASN A 100 6.16 -4.43 -17.78
N ARG A 101 5.49 -4.64 -16.64
CA ARG A 101 5.52 -5.89 -15.86
C ARG A 101 4.28 -6.76 -16.07
N GLY A 102 3.32 -6.30 -16.88
CA GLY A 102 2.16 -7.07 -17.31
C GLY A 102 0.90 -6.87 -16.45
N ASN A 103 -0.24 -7.16 -17.06
CA ASN A 103 -1.54 -7.06 -16.41
C ASN A 103 -1.88 -8.33 -15.62
N LEU A 104 -1.48 -9.52 -16.08
CA LEU A 104 -1.69 -10.79 -15.38
C LEU A 104 -0.58 -11.12 -14.39
N LEU A 105 -0.89 -11.83 -13.31
CA LEU A 105 0.08 -12.21 -12.28
C LEU A 105 1.17 -13.13 -12.80
N PHE A 106 0.83 -13.97 -13.77
CA PHE A 106 1.84 -14.77 -14.43
C PHE A 106 2.81 -13.92 -15.26
N ASP A 107 2.34 -12.83 -15.91
CA ASP A 107 3.23 -11.91 -16.61
C ASP A 107 4.14 -11.16 -15.64
N GLN A 108 3.58 -10.74 -14.51
CA GLN A 108 4.30 -10.17 -13.39
C GLN A 108 5.36 -11.14 -12.82
N PHE A 109 5.01 -12.42 -12.70
CA PHE A 109 5.94 -13.46 -12.29
C PHE A 109 7.10 -13.64 -13.27
N LYS A 110 6.84 -13.69 -14.59
CA LYS A 110 7.90 -13.73 -15.61
C LYS A 110 8.84 -12.53 -15.48
N HIS A 111 8.28 -11.35 -15.22
CA HIS A 111 9.06 -10.14 -15.00
C HIS A 111 10.00 -10.31 -13.79
N LEU A 112 9.49 -10.83 -12.67
CA LEU A 112 10.30 -11.08 -11.46
C LEU A 112 11.43 -12.09 -11.68
N LEU A 113 11.19 -13.14 -12.47
CA LEU A 113 12.25 -14.10 -12.84
C LEU A 113 13.42 -13.45 -13.59
N SER A 114 13.23 -12.27 -14.18
CA SER A 114 14.31 -11.53 -14.85
C SER A 114 15.31 -10.92 -13.88
N PHE A 115 14.96 -10.78 -12.59
CA PHE A 115 15.76 -10.07 -11.59
C PHE A 115 16.05 -10.90 -10.34
N ASP A 116 15.22 -11.90 -10.00
CA ASP A 116 15.34 -12.70 -8.78
C ASP A 116 15.83 -14.13 -9.08
N ARG A 117 17.15 -14.36 -8.99
CA ARG A 117 17.74 -15.71 -9.11
C ARG A 117 17.34 -16.63 -7.96
N LYS A 118 16.95 -16.07 -6.81
CA LYS A 118 16.49 -16.85 -5.66
C LYS A 118 15.10 -17.42 -5.94
N ALA A 119 14.23 -16.71 -6.67
CA ALA A 119 12.96 -17.28 -7.16
C ALA A 119 13.17 -18.51 -8.04
N ALA A 120 14.06 -18.40 -9.03
CA ALA A 120 14.46 -19.52 -9.86
C ALA A 120 15.02 -20.68 -9.03
N SER A 121 15.95 -20.38 -8.11
CA SER A 121 16.59 -21.38 -7.26
C SER A 121 15.61 -22.05 -6.27
N ARG A 122 14.61 -21.33 -5.73
CA ARG A 122 13.59 -21.87 -4.81
C ARG A 122 12.68 -22.90 -5.49
N LEU A 123 12.40 -22.72 -6.78
CA LEU A 123 11.59 -23.66 -7.56
C LEU A 123 12.40 -24.86 -8.05
N ILE A 124 13.68 -24.64 -8.37
CA ILE A 124 14.58 -25.70 -8.87
C ILE A 124 15.11 -26.59 -7.73
N ARG A 125 15.37 -26.03 -6.53
CA ARG A 125 15.84 -26.78 -5.35
C ARG A 125 14.71 -27.02 -4.36
N SER A 126 14.56 -28.24 -3.87
CA SER A 126 13.62 -28.61 -2.81
C SER A 126 13.93 -27.87 -1.49
N SER A 127 13.21 -26.77 -1.25
CA SER A 127 12.82 -26.12 0.02
C SER A 127 13.82 -25.85 1.16
N HIS A 128 15.09 -26.27 1.11
CA HIS A 128 15.91 -26.31 2.34
C HIS A 128 17.08 -25.31 2.44
N GLU A 129 17.47 -24.58 1.39
CA GLU A 129 18.81 -23.95 1.41
C GLU A 129 18.93 -22.47 1.05
N ASN A 130 17.84 -21.71 0.90
CA ASN A 130 17.98 -20.29 0.57
C ASN A 130 17.62 -19.39 1.76
N GLN A 131 18.20 -19.60 2.94
CA GLN A 131 18.03 -18.63 4.03
C GLN A 131 18.48 -17.25 3.52
N THR A 132 17.55 -16.29 3.45
CA THR A 132 17.98 -14.93 3.20
C THR A 132 18.68 -14.45 4.46
N ASN A 133 19.98 -14.18 4.35
CA ASN A 133 20.74 -13.62 5.45
C ASN A 133 20.23 -12.21 5.74
N LEU A 134 19.52 -12.04 6.85
CA LEU A 134 19.10 -10.75 7.40
C LEU A 134 19.94 -10.48 8.65
N PHE A 135 20.30 -9.22 8.86
CA PHE A 135 20.99 -8.81 10.08
C PHE A 135 20.46 -7.46 10.57
N ALA A 136 20.53 -7.27 11.88
CA ALA A 136 20.09 -6.06 12.53
C ALA A 136 21.29 -5.21 12.97
N THR A 137 21.23 -3.89 12.79
CA THR A 137 22.21 -2.95 13.35
C THR A 137 21.48 -1.90 14.19
N GLN A 138 22.18 -1.23 15.11
CA GLN A 138 21.55 -0.18 15.92
C GLN A 138 21.05 0.96 15.03
N ALA A 139 19.77 1.31 15.13
CA ALA A 139 19.28 2.52 14.49
C ALA A 139 19.86 3.73 15.23
N GLN A 140 20.73 4.49 14.57
CA GLN A 140 21.35 5.66 15.18
C GLN A 140 20.37 6.84 15.19
N GLY A 141 19.95 7.26 16.38
CA GLY A 141 19.32 8.57 16.59
C GLY A 141 20.37 9.67 16.48
N THR A 142 20.18 10.61 15.56
CA THR A 142 21.09 11.77 15.40
C THR A 142 20.77 12.91 16.36
N GLU A 143 19.60 12.88 17.00
CA GLU A 143 19.13 13.91 17.92
C GLU A 143 18.99 13.37 19.34
N GLU A 144 19.19 14.26 20.32
CA GLU A 144 18.98 13.96 21.73
C GLU A 144 17.49 13.73 22.01
N TRP A 145 17.19 12.73 22.85
CA TRP A 145 15.82 12.40 23.21
C TRP A 145 15.23 13.43 24.17
N ALA A 146 14.19 14.14 23.73
CA ALA A 146 13.65 15.30 24.43
C ALA A 146 12.57 15.00 25.49
N TRP A 147 12.23 13.72 25.71
CA TRP A 147 11.12 13.34 26.59
C TRP A 147 11.65 12.77 27.91
N THR A 148 11.29 13.40 29.03
CA THR A 148 11.85 13.06 30.35
C THR A 148 11.13 11.91 31.05
N HIS A 149 9.83 11.73 30.77
CA HIS A 149 8.98 10.71 31.41
C HIS A 149 8.76 9.47 30.52
N ILE A 150 9.42 9.41 29.35
CA ILE A 150 9.29 8.33 28.39
C ILE A 150 10.69 7.93 27.94
N ALA A 151 11.04 6.65 28.07
CA ALA A 151 12.32 6.15 27.57
C ALA A 151 12.34 6.12 26.03
N ALA A 152 13.49 6.46 25.44
CA ALA A 152 13.70 6.31 24.00
C ALA A 152 13.60 4.82 23.62
N PRO A 153 12.74 4.44 22.65
CA PRO A 153 12.70 3.07 22.16
C PRO A 153 14.06 2.66 21.55
N GLN A 154 14.52 1.43 21.84
CA GLN A 154 15.73 0.89 21.23
C GLN A 154 15.40 0.27 19.88
N LEU A 155 15.64 1.00 18.80
CA LEU A 155 15.32 0.55 17.44
C LEU A 155 16.53 -0.04 16.74
N LEU A 156 16.27 -0.99 15.84
CA LEU A 156 17.27 -1.69 15.04
C LEU A 156 16.95 -1.59 13.55
N PHE A 157 17.91 -1.20 12.72
CA PHE A 157 17.79 -1.29 11.27
C PHE A 157 17.93 -2.74 10.82
N LEU A 158 16.92 -3.25 10.14
CA LEU A 158 16.94 -4.57 9.52
C LEU A 158 17.49 -4.46 8.09
N HIS A 159 18.63 -5.08 7.85
CA HIS A 159 19.31 -5.09 6.57
C HIS A 159 19.19 -6.46 5.90
N GLN A 160 18.97 -6.44 4.59
CA GLN A 160 19.21 -7.59 3.72
C GLN A 160 20.72 -7.66 3.43
N VAL A 161 21.39 -8.78 3.74
CA VAL A 161 22.79 -8.98 3.35
C VAL A 161 22.87 -9.03 1.82
N MET A 162 23.68 -8.15 1.24
CA MET A 162 24.11 -8.28 -0.14
C MET A 162 25.15 -9.40 -0.20
N GLU A 163 24.75 -10.60 -0.62
CA GLU A 163 25.72 -11.59 -1.08
C GLU A 163 26.42 -11.03 -2.33
N ALA A 164 27.71 -11.33 -2.46
CA ALA A 164 28.59 -10.78 -3.49
C ALA A 164 27.96 -10.91 -4.89
N GLU A 165 27.76 -9.77 -5.56
CA GLU A 165 27.27 -9.60 -6.93
C GLU A 165 26.44 -10.77 -7.48
N GLU A 166 25.18 -10.91 -7.04
CA GLU A 166 24.26 -11.81 -7.72
C GLU A 166 24.04 -11.32 -9.16
N LYS A 167 24.62 -12.04 -10.13
CA LYS A 167 24.35 -11.85 -11.55
C LYS A 167 22.86 -12.07 -11.83
N ARG A 168 22.28 -11.23 -12.71
CA ARG A 168 20.93 -11.44 -13.25
C ARG A 168 20.78 -12.90 -13.71
N PRO A 169 19.63 -13.54 -13.48
CA PRO A 169 19.37 -14.89 -13.98
C PRO A 169 19.60 -14.94 -15.48
N SER A 170 20.34 -15.93 -15.97
CA SER A 170 20.47 -16.13 -17.41
C SER A 170 19.10 -16.49 -18.01
N GLN A 171 18.87 -16.12 -19.27
CA GLN A 171 17.62 -16.47 -19.96
C GLN A 171 17.38 -17.99 -19.95
N ALA A 172 18.44 -18.79 -20.06
CA ALA A 172 18.36 -20.25 -19.97
C ALA A 172 17.82 -20.70 -18.60
N SER A 173 18.31 -20.12 -17.51
CA SER A 173 17.85 -20.43 -16.15
C SER A 173 16.38 -20.05 -15.94
N GLN A 174 15.96 -18.89 -16.45
CA GLN A 174 14.56 -18.45 -16.38
C GLN A 174 13.63 -19.41 -17.13
N LEU A 175 14.01 -19.83 -18.33
CA LEU A 175 13.27 -20.79 -19.14
C LEU A 175 13.17 -22.16 -18.47
N GLU A 176 14.26 -22.62 -17.85
CA GLU A 176 14.29 -23.87 -17.08
C GLU A 176 13.31 -23.79 -15.89
N THR A 177 13.35 -22.71 -15.10
CA THR A 177 12.39 -22.49 -14.00
C THR A 177 10.94 -22.55 -14.47
N LEU A 178 10.61 -21.86 -15.57
CA LEU A 178 9.25 -21.86 -16.10
C LEU A 178 8.81 -23.25 -16.55
N ARG A 179 9.69 -24.02 -17.21
CA ARG A 179 9.42 -25.41 -17.60
C ARG A 179 9.19 -26.29 -16.39
N THR A 180 10.06 -26.24 -15.39
CA THR A 180 9.90 -27.01 -14.15
C THR A 180 8.59 -26.70 -13.46
N LEU A 181 8.21 -25.43 -13.35
CA LEU A 181 6.93 -25.03 -12.77
C LEU A 181 5.74 -25.58 -13.57
N GLN A 182 5.82 -25.50 -14.91
CA GLN A 182 4.78 -26.02 -15.79
C GLN A 182 4.62 -27.54 -15.66
N ASP A 183 5.71 -28.30 -15.66
CA ASP A 183 5.68 -29.76 -15.53
C ASP A 183 5.09 -30.20 -14.19
N GLN A 184 5.50 -29.55 -13.09
CA GLN A 184 4.97 -29.83 -11.76
C GLN A 184 3.47 -29.49 -11.66
N ALA A 185 3.06 -28.34 -12.21
CA ALA A 185 1.66 -27.92 -12.21
C ALA A 185 0.79 -28.88 -13.03
N LEU A 186 1.25 -29.30 -14.22
CA LEU A 186 0.55 -30.25 -15.07
C LEU A 186 0.39 -31.63 -14.40
N ALA A 187 1.45 -32.13 -13.75
CA ALA A 187 1.38 -33.39 -13.01
C ALA A 187 0.35 -33.33 -11.88
N LEU A 188 0.35 -32.26 -11.09
CA LEU A 188 -0.64 -32.05 -10.02
C LEU A 188 -2.05 -31.88 -10.57
N TYR A 189 -2.21 -31.14 -11.67
CA TYR A 189 -3.51 -30.88 -12.29
C TYR A 189 -4.12 -32.18 -12.84
N SER A 190 -3.32 -33.00 -13.52
CA SER A 190 -3.72 -34.31 -14.03
C SER A 190 -4.18 -35.23 -12.89
N LYS A 191 -3.45 -35.24 -11.76
CA LYS A 191 -3.87 -35.98 -10.55
C LYS A 191 -5.15 -35.41 -9.95
N ALA A 192 -5.32 -34.08 -9.94
CA ALA A 192 -6.50 -33.42 -9.41
C ALA A 192 -7.77 -33.74 -10.22
N GLN A 193 -7.65 -33.89 -11.54
CA GLN A 193 -8.77 -34.30 -12.40
C GLN A 193 -9.33 -35.67 -12.01
N LEU A 194 -8.47 -36.62 -11.63
CA LEU A 194 -8.88 -37.97 -11.20
C LEU A 194 -9.69 -37.97 -9.90
N THR A 195 -9.54 -36.94 -9.06
CA THR A 195 -10.24 -36.81 -7.77
C THR A 195 -11.31 -35.72 -7.79
N GLY A 196 -11.70 -35.24 -8.99
CA GLY A 196 -12.74 -34.22 -9.15
C GLY A 196 -12.39 -32.87 -8.53
N PHE A 197 -11.11 -32.50 -8.50
CA PHE A 197 -10.59 -31.27 -7.89
C PHE A 197 -10.98 -31.12 -6.41
N SER A 198 -10.74 -32.15 -5.60
CA SER A 198 -10.90 -32.07 -4.14
C SER A 198 -10.18 -30.86 -3.52
N LEU A 199 -10.63 -30.40 -2.35
CA LEU A 199 -10.00 -29.28 -1.62
C LEU A 199 -8.49 -29.45 -1.42
N THR A 200 -8.07 -30.66 -1.04
CA THR A 200 -6.65 -31.01 -0.87
C THR A 200 -5.88 -30.88 -2.18
N SER A 201 -6.47 -31.31 -3.30
CA SER A 201 -5.83 -31.19 -4.62
C SER A 201 -5.66 -29.72 -5.04
N VAL A 202 -6.69 -28.90 -4.82
CA VAL A 202 -6.63 -27.45 -5.11
C VAL A 202 -5.61 -26.76 -4.22
N ARG A 203 -5.59 -27.06 -2.92
CA ARG A 203 -4.60 -26.54 -1.98
C ARG A 203 -3.17 -26.86 -2.42
N ASN A 204 -2.92 -28.09 -2.87
CA ASN A 204 -1.60 -28.51 -3.35
C ASN A 204 -1.19 -27.78 -4.65
N LEU A 205 -2.12 -27.58 -5.59
CA LEU A 205 -1.88 -26.80 -6.81
C LEU A 205 -1.50 -25.35 -6.50
N LEU A 206 -2.24 -24.69 -5.59
CA LEU A 206 -1.98 -23.29 -5.24
C LEU A 206 -0.72 -23.14 -4.38
N SER A 207 -0.43 -24.11 -3.51
CA SER A 207 0.81 -24.13 -2.73
C SER A 207 2.05 -24.16 -3.62
N LEU A 208 1.99 -24.82 -4.78
CA LEU A 208 3.07 -24.80 -5.77
C LEU A 208 3.36 -23.37 -6.25
N ILE A 209 2.34 -22.57 -6.55
CA ILE A 209 2.49 -21.18 -6.98
C ILE A 209 3.07 -20.32 -5.85
N ARG A 210 2.56 -20.46 -4.63
CA ARG A 210 3.03 -19.69 -3.46
C ARG A 210 4.51 -19.87 -3.15
N ARG A 211 5.04 -21.08 -3.32
CA ARG A 211 6.47 -21.39 -3.12
C ARG A 211 7.39 -20.62 -4.07
N ALA A 212 6.87 -20.16 -5.22
CA ALA A 212 7.62 -19.29 -6.12
C ALA A 212 7.84 -17.89 -5.52
N TRP A 213 6.87 -17.43 -4.73
CA TRP A 213 6.79 -16.07 -4.20
C TRP A 213 7.55 -15.86 -2.89
N HIS A 214 7.33 -16.76 -1.92
CA HIS A 214 7.80 -16.65 -0.53
C HIS A 214 8.32 -17.99 0.01
N GLN A 215 9.07 -17.93 1.12
CA GLN A 215 9.55 -19.12 1.83
C GLN A 215 8.62 -19.58 2.96
N SER A 216 7.90 -18.65 3.60
CA SER A 216 7.39 -18.89 4.96
C SER A 216 5.92 -18.53 5.19
N ILE A 217 5.29 -17.70 4.36
CA ILE A 217 3.88 -17.34 4.56
C ILE A 217 3.01 -18.35 3.81
N LEU A 218 2.75 -19.49 4.44
CA LEU A 218 1.37 -19.95 4.42
C LEU A 218 0.65 -18.89 5.26
N PRO A 219 -0.27 -18.09 4.69
CA PRO A 219 -1.21 -17.41 5.56
C PRO A 219 -1.81 -18.54 6.39
N ASP A 220 -1.60 -18.52 7.70
CA ASP A 220 -2.52 -19.18 8.60
C ASP A 220 -3.84 -18.55 8.23
N LEU A 221 -4.60 -19.31 7.46
CA LEU A 221 -5.89 -18.94 6.93
C LEU A 221 -6.75 -18.68 8.17
N GLN A 222 -6.78 -17.42 8.59
CA GLN A 222 -7.47 -17.01 9.80
C GLN A 222 -8.94 -17.33 9.57
N SER A 223 -9.42 -18.32 10.33
CA SER A 223 -10.61 -19.16 10.07
C SER A 223 -10.41 -20.25 9.00
N GLU A 224 -10.29 -21.50 9.47
CA GLU A 224 -10.35 -22.72 8.64
C GLU A 224 -11.59 -22.72 7.73
N SER A 225 -12.72 -22.18 8.21
CA SER A 225 -14.00 -22.19 7.49
C SER A 225 -14.07 -21.25 6.29
N MET A 226 -13.50 -20.04 6.37
CA MET A 226 -13.51 -19.09 5.24
C MET A 226 -12.54 -19.51 4.14
N ALA A 227 -11.39 -20.03 4.54
CA ALA A 227 -10.42 -20.58 3.62
C ALA A 227 -10.93 -21.81 2.89
N GLU A 228 -11.70 -22.66 3.58
CA GLU A 228 -12.37 -23.78 2.95
C GLU A 228 -13.38 -23.32 1.91
N GLN A 229 -14.20 -22.30 2.19
CA GLN A 229 -15.14 -21.72 1.21
C GLN A 229 -14.42 -21.16 -0.03
N ALA A 230 -13.32 -20.43 0.17
CA ALA A 230 -12.54 -19.88 -0.92
C ALA A 230 -11.93 -21.00 -1.80
N LEU A 231 -11.37 -22.04 -1.17
CA LEU A 231 -10.88 -23.22 -1.88
C LEU A 231 -12.01 -23.99 -2.60
N LEU A 232 -13.23 -24.02 -2.06
CA LEU A 232 -14.41 -24.60 -2.73
C LEU A 232 -14.75 -23.81 -4.00
N GLN A 233 -14.73 -22.48 -3.95
CA GLN A 233 -14.96 -21.63 -5.13
C GLN A 233 -13.91 -21.89 -6.22
N ALA A 234 -12.61 -21.94 -5.84
CA ALA A 234 -11.54 -22.27 -6.77
C ALA A 234 -11.71 -23.69 -7.38
N SER A 235 -12.10 -24.67 -6.56
CA SER A 235 -12.42 -26.02 -7.01
C SER A 235 -13.57 -26.05 -8.03
N GLN A 236 -14.65 -25.30 -7.77
CA GLN A 236 -15.79 -25.20 -8.69
C GLN A 236 -15.37 -24.53 -10.01
N PHE A 237 -14.59 -23.46 -9.95
CA PHE A 237 -14.09 -22.76 -11.13
C PHE A 237 -13.25 -23.68 -12.02
N LEU A 238 -12.30 -24.43 -11.43
CA LEU A 238 -11.46 -25.40 -12.14
C LEU A 238 -12.28 -26.52 -12.79
N ARG A 239 -13.32 -27.02 -12.09
CA ARG A 239 -14.24 -28.03 -12.63
C ARG A 239 -15.02 -27.50 -13.82
N GLN A 240 -15.62 -26.31 -13.70
CA GLN A 240 -16.45 -25.72 -14.74
C GLN A 240 -15.65 -25.36 -16.00
N ASN A 241 -14.37 -25.01 -15.84
CA ASN A 241 -13.51 -24.55 -16.94
C ASN A 241 -12.46 -25.57 -17.37
N GLN A 242 -12.56 -26.83 -16.94
CA GLN A 242 -11.57 -27.88 -17.24
C GLN A 242 -11.19 -27.96 -18.73
N ASN A 243 -12.18 -27.84 -19.62
CA ASN A 243 -11.99 -27.91 -21.08
C ASN A 243 -11.39 -26.64 -21.69
N ARG A 244 -11.42 -25.51 -20.98
CA ARG A 244 -10.91 -24.20 -21.44
C ARG A 244 -9.50 -23.91 -20.92
N ILE A 245 -9.06 -24.61 -19.87
CA ILE A 245 -7.78 -24.31 -19.20
C ILE A 245 -6.58 -24.56 -20.12
N GLY A 246 -6.44 -25.77 -20.70
CA GLY A 246 -5.35 -26.11 -21.63
C GLY A 246 -3.98 -25.55 -21.23
N ASP A 247 -3.31 -24.88 -22.17
CA ASP A 247 -2.00 -24.23 -21.97
C ASP A 247 -2.04 -23.00 -21.04
N ASN A 248 -3.24 -22.51 -20.70
CA ASN A 248 -3.44 -21.35 -19.83
C ASN A 248 -3.41 -21.72 -18.34
N LEU A 249 -3.13 -22.98 -17.98
CA LEU A 249 -3.13 -23.48 -16.60
C LEU A 249 -2.39 -22.57 -15.62
N LEU A 250 -1.16 -22.15 -15.96
CA LEU A 250 -0.39 -21.29 -15.06
C LEU A 250 -1.06 -19.92 -14.88
N TYR A 251 -1.50 -19.25 -15.94
CA TYR A 251 -2.21 -17.96 -15.83
C TYR A 251 -3.41 -18.08 -14.88
N VAL A 252 -4.21 -19.13 -15.03
CA VAL A 252 -5.39 -19.38 -14.19
C VAL A 252 -4.99 -19.62 -12.73
N LEU A 253 -3.97 -20.46 -12.48
CA LEU A 253 -3.54 -20.77 -11.11
C LEU A 253 -2.98 -19.54 -10.37
N PHE A 254 -2.23 -18.67 -11.06
CA PHE A 254 -1.73 -17.43 -10.47
C PHE A 254 -2.87 -16.47 -10.10
N GLU A 255 -3.86 -16.27 -10.97
CA GLU A 255 -5.02 -15.41 -10.66
C GLU A 255 -5.91 -15.99 -9.56
N LEU A 256 -6.11 -17.32 -9.53
CA LEU A 256 -6.83 -17.99 -8.45
C LEU A 256 -6.12 -17.78 -7.11
N ASP A 257 -4.79 -17.92 -7.06
CA ASP A 257 -4.05 -17.74 -5.81
C ASP A 257 -4.20 -16.33 -5.24
N ALA A 258 -4.09 -15.30 -6.08
CA ALA A 258 -4.27 -13.93 -5.62
C ALA A 258 -5.70 -13.57 -5.26
N MET A 259 -6.70 -14.10 -5.97
CA MET A 259 -8.10 -13.97 -5.57
C MET A 259 -8.29 -14.52 -4.15
N LEU A 260 -7.76 -15.71 -3.87
CA LEU A 260 -7.90 -16.34 -2.56
C LEU A 260 -7.13 -15.60 -1.46
N ALA A 261 -5.91 -15.14 -1.75
CA ALA A 261 -5.13 -14.33 -0.82
C ALA A 261 -5.87 -13.04 -0.47
N TYR A 262 -6.43 -12.38 -1.49
CA TYR A 262 -7.18 -11.15 -1.29
C TYR A 262 -8.46 -11.38 -0.48
N GLN A 263 -9.26 -12.39 -0.85
CA GLN A 263 -10.46 -12.77 -0.10
C GLN A 263 -10.13 -13.11 1.35
N SER A 264 -9.07 -13.88 1.59
CA SER A 264 -8.69 -14.28 2.95
C SER A 264 -8.30 -13.10 3.85
N ILE A 265 -7.76 -12.02 3.28
CA ILE A 265 -7.23 -10.89 4.06
C ILE A 265 -8.28 -9.79 4.20
N SER A 266 -9.11 -9.59 3.17
CA SER A 266 -10.20 -8.60 3.18
C SER A 266 -11.38 -9.00 4.09
N THR A 267 -11.51 -10.26 4.50
CA THR A 267 -12.61 -10.73 5.37
C THR A 267 -12.63 -10.10 6.75
N GLY A 268 -11.47 -9.71 7.28
CA GLY A 268 -11.35 -8.97 8.54
C GLY A 268 -11.42 -7.45 8.39
N LEU A 269 -11.61 -6.94 7.18
CA LEU A 269 -11.52 -5.52 6.86
C LEU A 269 -12.89 -4.94 6.56
N GLN A 270 -13.18 -3.77 7.13
CA GLN A 270 -14.38 -3.01 6.79
C GLN A 270 -14.13 -2.22 5.50
N THR A 271 -14.27 -2.90 4.36
CA THR A 271 -14.21 -2.26 3.04
C THR A 271 -15.39 -1.31 2.86
N PHE A 272 -15.09 -0.02 2.68
CA PHE A 272 -16.11 1.03 2.52
C PHE A 272 -16.07 1.70 1.14
N ALA A 273 -15.02 1.46 0.35
CA ALA A 273 -14.97 1.93 -1.02
C ALA A 273 -14.20 0.97 -1.94
N ALA A 274 -14.68 0.77 -3.16
CA ALA A 274 -13.99 -0.04 -4.16
C ALA A 274 -14.33 0.42 -5.58
N GLY A 275 -13.40 0.23 -6.50
CA GLY A 275 -13.60 0.49 -7.92
C GLY A 275 -12.31 0.63 -8.70
N VAL A 276 -12.42 1.08 -9.95
CA VAL A 276 -11.26 1.37 -10.79
C VAL A 276 -10.90 2.85 -10.67
N PHE A 277 -9.64 3.12 -10.32
CA PHE A 277 -9.09 4.47 -10.21
C PHE A 277 -7.74 4.54 -10.93
N ALA A 278 -7.61 5.50 -11.85
CA ALA A 278 -6.41 5.66 -12.69
C ALA A 278 -5.94 4.35 -13.37
N GLY A 279 -6.89 3.55 -13.88
CA GLY A 279 -6.62 2.28 -14.56
C GLY A 279 -6.42 1.08 -13.63
N ASN A 280 -6.31 1.28 -12.32
CA ASN A 280 -6.09 0.22 -11.34
C ASN A 280 -7.35 -0.10 -10.54
N PHE A 281 -7.61 -1.38 -10.26
CA PHE A 281 -8.59 -1.73 -9.24
C PHE A 281 -8.02 -1.40 -7.86
N VAL A 282 -8.79 -0.63 -7.10
CA VAL A 282 -8.45 -0.18 -5.75
C VAL A 282 -9.65 -0.45 -4.86
N GLU A 283 -9.39 -1.14 -3.76
CA GLU A 283 -10.33 -1.33 -2.67
C GLU A 283 -9.74 -0.69 -1.42
N VAL A 284 -10.59 0.05 -0.71
CA VAL A 284 -10.22 0.83 0.46
C VAL A 284 -11.06 0.37 1.65
N ALA A 285 -10.35 -0.03 2.69
CA ALA A 285 -10.93 -0.45 3.95
C ALA A 285 -10.51 0.47 5.10
N LEU A 286 -11.26 0.41 6.20
CA LEU A 286 -10.81 0.98 7.48
C LEU A 286 -9.94 -0.05 8.20
N TYR A 287 -8.79 0.42 8.70
CA TYR A 287 -7.89 -0.40 9.50
C TYR A 287 -7.53 0.30 10.82
N PRO A 288 -7.52 -0.41 11.94
CA PRO A 288 -7.15 0.17 13.23
C PRO A 288 -5.75 0.78 13.21
N LEU A 289 -5.63 2.04 13.65
CA LEU A 289 -4.37 2.77 13.71
C LEU A 289 -3.31 2.04 14.54
N VAL A 290 -3.73 1.44 15.66
CA VAL A 290 -2.88 0.63 16.56
C VAL A 290 -2.28 -0.61 15.90
N LYS A 291 -2.92 -1.13 14.83
CA LYS A 291 -2.45 -2.32 14.11
C LYS A 291 -1.51 -1.98 12.94
N LEU A 292 -1.35 -0.70 12.61
CA LEU A 292 -0.46 -0.27 11.52
C LEU A 292 0.99 -0.31 11.98
N GLY A 293 1.76 -1.25 11.44
CA GLY A 293 3.18 -1.35 11.72
C GLY A 293 4.00 -0.40 10.84
N ALA A 294 4.56 0.64 11.46
CA ALA A 294 5.51 1.53 10.79
C ALA A 294 6.78 0.77 10.38
N THR A 295 7.20 0.96 9.13
CA THR A 295 8.31 0.21 8.52
C THR A 295 9.52 1.07 8.26
N GLU A 296 9.37 2.39 8.16
CA GLU A 296 10.44 3.33 7.83
C GLU A 296 10.31 4.62 8.65
N PHE A 297 11.43 5.33 8.81
CA PHE A 297 11.43 6.67 9.40
C PHE A 297 10.89 7.74 8.45
N CYS A 298 10.18 8.71 9.03
CA CYS A 298 9.57 9.82 8.33
C CYS A 298 10.56 10.97 8.09
N VAL A 299 10.48 11.55 6.91
CA VAL A 299 11.05 12.88 6.60
C VAL A 299 10.27 13.98 7.34
N ARG A 300 10.96 14.79 8.15
CA ARG A 300 10.40 15.83 9.05
C ARG A 300 9.48 16.83 8.35
N GLU A 301 9.97 17.47 7.29
CA GLU A 301 9.24 18.53 6.60
C GLU A 301 7.97 17.99 5.96
N ARG A 302 8.06 16.82 5.31
CA ARG A 302 6.91 16.13 4.73
C ARG A 302 5.90 15.74 5.81
N LEU A 303 6.35 15.27 6.98
CA LEU A 303 5.47 14.91 8.08
C LEU A 303 4.71 16.12 8.63
N PHE A 304 5.38 17.27 8.79
CA PHE A 304 4.72 18.49 9.25
C PHE A 304 3.60 18.91 8.29
N ASP A 305 3.85 18.84 6.99
CA ASP A 305 2.83 19.11 5.96
C ASP A 305 1.65 18.14 6.08
N GLU A 306 1.87 16.84 6.33
CA GLU A 306 0.77 15.89 6.55
C GLU A 306 -0.06 16.24 7.80
N VAL A 307 0.57 16.65 8.91
CA VAL A 307 -0.13 17.10 10.12
C VAL A 307 -1.03 18.31 9.82
N ILE A 308 -0.54 19.29 9.07
CA ILE A 308 -1.32 20.48 8.68
C ILE A 308 -2.45 20.12 7.69
N ASN A 309 -2.16 19.26 6.71
CA ASN A 309 -3.11 18.91 5.65
C ASN A 309 -4.22 17.95 6.12
N LEU A 310 -4.05 17.31 7.27
CA LEU A 310 -4.98 16.36 7.87
C LEU A 310 -6.42 16.90 7.89
N VAL A 311 -6.60 18.16 8.28
CA VAL A 311 -7.92 18.82 8.37
C VAL A 311 -8.46 19.24 7.00
N GLY A 312 -7.61 19.84 6.16
CA GLY A 312 -8.07 20.53 4.95
C GLY A 312 -8.31 19.62 3.76
N ARG A 313 -7.49 18.58 3.60
CA ARG A 313 -7.41 17.78 2.38
C ARG A 313 -7.73 16.30 2.60
N GLY A 314 -7.58 15.82 3.84
CA GLY A 314 -7.66 14.39 4.16
C GLY A 314 -6.43 13.63 3.67
N PHE A 315 -6.48 12.31 3.73
CA PHE A 315 -5.38 11.41 3.38
C PHE A 315 -5.70 10.53 2.18
N ALA A 316 -4.69 10.31 1.33
CA ALA A 316 -4.68 9.11 0.52
C ALA A 316 -4.56 7.87 1.44
N PRO A 317 -5.15 6.73 1.10
CA PRO A 317 -5.01 5.50 1.87
C PRO A 317 -3.56 5.15 2.17
N VAL A 318 -3.34 4.55 3.33
CA VAL A 318 -2.07 3.91 3.67
C VAL A 318 -2.01 2.57 2.93
N VAL A 319 -0.91 2.27 2.26
CA VAL A 319 -0.73 0.98 1.60
C VAL A 319 -0.12 0.02 2.61
N ILE A 320 -0.79 -1.11 2.84
CA ILE A 320 -0.35 -2.13 3.80
C ILE A 320 -0.20 -3.50 3.14
N ASN A 321 0.71 -4.31 3.67
CA ASN A 321 0.87 -5.70 3.28
C ASN A 321 0.06 -6.66 4.18
N GLU A 322 0.22 -7.97 3.96
CA GLU A 322 -0.55 -9.03 4.61
C GLU A 322 -0.29 -9.15 6.12
N LEU A 323 0.74 -8.47 6.62
CA LEU A 323 1.15 -8.44 8.02
C LEU A 323 0.72 -7.14 8.72
N GLY A 324 -0.04 -6.26 8.03
CA GLY A 324 -0.42 -4.95 8.56
C GLY A 324 0.73 -3.93 8.58
N LEU A 325 1.86 -4.26 7.94
CA LEU A 325 3.02 -3.38 7.82
C LEU A 325 2.84 -2.41 6.67
N ILE A 326 3.29 -1.17 6.86
CA ILE A 326 3.14 -0.09 5.90
C ILE A 326 4.13 -0.25 4.74
N ALA A 327 3.62 -0.35 3.51
CA ALA A 327 4.41 -0.26 2.28
C ALA A 327 4.52 1.19 1.77
N ASP A 328 3.47 2.00 1.97
CA ASP A 328 3.50 3.45 1.75
C ASP A 328 2.51 4.17 2.70
N GLY A 329 2.90 5.35 3.16
CA GLY A 329 2.06 6.19 4.03
C GLY A 329 2.54 6.27 5.48
N ASN A 330 3.80 5.94 5.79
CA ASN A 330 4.37 6.10 7.14
C ASN A 330 4.11 7.52 7.69
N HIS A 331 4.33 8.57 6.88
CA HIS A 331 4.02 9.95 7.28
C HIS A 331 2.56 10.19 7.69
N ARG A 332 1.61 9.56 7.02
CA ARG A 332 0.17 9.71 7.30
C ARG A 332 -0.20 9.04 8.63
N VAL A 333 0.40 7.88 8.90
CA VAL A 333 0.23 7.17 10.18
C VAL A 333 0.85 7.96 11.33
N THR A 334 2.09 8.43 11.18
CA THR A 334 2.76 9.25 12.20
C THR A 334 2.04 10.58 12.44
N ALA A 335 1.52 11.23 11.40
CA ALA A 335 0.71 12.45 11.54
C ALA A 335 -0.57 12.19 12.35
N SER A 336 -1.18 11.02 12.20
CA SER A 336 -2.38 10.62 12.96
C SER A 336 -2.07 10.40 14.44
N TRP A 337 -0.92 9.80 14.75
CA TRP A 337 -0.44 9.70 16.13
C TRP A 337 -0.17 11.06 16.77
N ILE A 338 0.52 11.96 16.04
CA ILE A 338 0.75 13.33 16.50
C ILE A 338 -0.57 14.05 16.75
N TRP A 339 -1.56 13.90 15.87
CA TRP A 339 -2.90 14.46 16.08
C TRP A 339 -3.53 14.00 17.40
N ASN A 340 -3.52 12.69 17.67
CA ASN A 340 -4.09 12.14 18.89
C ASN A 340 -3.37 12.63 20.16
N ILE A 341 -2.04 12.75 20.13
CA ILE A 341 -1.24 13.32 21.24
C ILE A 341 -1.62 14.78 21.48
N LEU A 342 -1.69 15.58 20.42
CA LEU A 342 -2.06 17.00 20.50
C LEU A 342 -3.50 17.16 21.01
N LYS A 343 -4.44 16.31 20.56
CA LYS A 343 -5.82 16.29 21.05
C LYS A 343 -5.90 15.99 22.54
N TYR A 344 -5.23 14.92 22.99
CA TYR A 344 -5.22 14.52 24.41
C TYR A 344 -4.69 15.62 25.33
N THR A 345 -3.61 16.29 24.91
CA THR A 345 -3.01 17.38 25.69
C THR A 345 -3.82 18.67 25.63
N ALA A 346 -4.49 18.94 24.51
CA ALA A 346 -5.41 20.08 24.38
C ALA A 346 -6.67 19.93 25.24
N GLU A 347 -7.22 18.73 25.37
CA GLU A 347 -8.38 18.44 26.24
C GLU A 347 -8.08 18.72 27.73
N LYS A 348 -6.81 18.64 28.12
CA LYS A 348 -6.30 19.02 29.45
C LYS A 348 -5.89 20.50 29.55
N ASN A 349 -6.09 21.28 28.49
CA ASN A 349 -5.72 22.68 28.38
C ASN A 349 -4.22 22.96 28.68
N LEU A 350 -3.33 22.06 28.27
CA LEU A 350 -1.89 22.17 28.55
C LEU A 350 -1.19 23.09 27.54
N ASP A 351 -0.09 23.70 27.98
CA ASP A 351 0.80 24.42 27.07
C ASP A 351 1.72 23.44 26.35
N TRP A 352 1.81 23.56 25.03
CA TRP A 352 2.63 22.70 24.18
C TRP A 352 4.07 23.17 24.18
N SER A 353 4.77 22.90 25.28
CA SER A 353 6.17 23.23 25.49
C SER A 353 6.93 22.04 26.05
N LEU A 354 8.15 21.79 25.55
CA LEU A 354 9.01 20.71 26.06
C LEU A 354 9.44 20.94 27.51
N ASP A 355 9.49 22.19 27.96
CA ASP A 355 9.83 22.55 29.35
C ASP A 355 8.67 22.32 30.34
N ASN A 356 7.44 22.13 29.83
CA ASN A 356 6.26 21.95 30.66
C ASN A 356 6.16 20.50 31.16
N GLN A 357 6.35 20.29 32.46
CA GLN A 357 6.31 18.97 33.08
C GLN A 357 4.92 18.32 33.05
N ASP A 358 3.85 19.10 33.17
CA ASP A 358 2.48 18.57 33.08
C ASP A 358 2.17 18.09 31.66
N PHE A 359 2.67 18.79 30.65
CA PHE A 359 2.60 18.38 29.25
C PHE A 359 3.38 17.08 29.01
N GLN A 360 4.63 17.01 29.47
CA GLN A 360 5.46 15.81 29.37
C GLN A 360 4.82 14.59 30.06
N LYS A 361 4.27 14.79 31.26
CA LYS A 361 3.56 13.73 32.01
C LYS A 361 2.28 13.29 31.30
N ALA A 362 1.50 14.23 30.76
CA ALA A 362 0.29 13.88 30.02
C ALA A 362 0.60 13.03 28.78
N ILE A 363 1.70 13.30 28.08
CA ILE A 363 2.12 12.47 26.95
C ILE A 363 2.53 11.07 27.43
N ALA A 364 3.22 10.95 28.56
CA ALA A 364 3.52 9.64 29.16
C ALA A 364 2.23 8.89 29.55
N ASP A 365 1.24 9.57 30.14
CA ASP A 365 -0.05 8.98 30.48
C ASP A 365 -0.82 8.50 29.24
N TYR A 366 -0.72 9.22 28.12
CA TYR A 366 -1.31 8.82 26.84
C TYR A 366 -0.71 7.51 26.35
N PHE A 367 0.63 7.43 26.32
CA PHE A 367 1.34 6.23 25.87
C PHE A 367 1.25 5.04 26.82
N ALA A 368 0.96 5.27 28.10
CA ALA A 368 0.63 4.19 29.03
C ALA A 368 -0.72 3.51 28.74
N GLN A 369 -1.56 4.13 27.91
CA GLN A 369 -2.91 3.66 27.56
C GLN A 369 -3.05 3.28 26.08
N SER A 370 -1.98 3.41 25.29
CA SER A 370 -1.99 3.12 23.85
C SER A 370 -1.06 1.96 23.50
N ASP A 371 -1.48 1.20 22.49
CA ASP A 371 -0.81 -0.02 22.03
C ASP A 371 -0.11 0.20 20.67
N GLU A 372 0.55 1.34 20.47
CA GLU A 372 1.35 1.58 19.27
C GLU A 372 2.69 0.83 19.26
N SER A 373 3.22 0.55 18.07
CA SER A 373 4.54 -0.06 17.94
C SER A 373 5.67 0.86 18.42
N ALA A 374 6.80 0.26 18.84
CA ALA A 374 7.98 1.00 19.27
C ALA A 374 8.48 2.01 18.21
N VAL A 375 8.43 1.64 16.92
CA VAL A 375 8.76 2.55 15.80
C VAL A 375 7.77 3.71 15.71
N SER A 376 6.46 3.46 15.81
CA SER A 376 5.43 4.50 15.74
C SER A 376 5.56 5.49 16.90
N ARG A 377 5.81 4.99 18.11
CA ARG A 377 6.09 5.79 19.30
C ARG A 377 7.32 6.68 19.10
N HIS A 378 8.43 6.09 18.66
CA HIS A 378 9.67 6.83 18.38
C HIS A 378 9.43 7.96 17.39
N GLU A 379 8.82 7.67 16.24
CA GLU A 379 8.58 8.66 15.19
C GLU A 379 7.65 9.78 15.66
N ALA A 380 6.51 9.44 16.27
CA ALA A 380 5.56 10.45 16.73
C ALA A 380 6.20 11.41 17.75
N LEU A 381 6.93 10.86 18.72
CA LEU A 381 7.59 11.63 19.78
C LEU A 381 8.80 12.42 19.28
N SER A 382 9.69 11.82 18.49
CA SER A 382 10.88 12.48 17.97
C SER A 382 10.50 13.68 17.10
N HIS A 383 9.56 13.50 16.17
CA HIS A 383 9.11 14.58 15.29
C HIS A 383 8.29 15.63 16.03
N LEU A 384 7.43 15.24 16.98
CA LEU A 384 6.69 16.21 17.80
C LEU A 384 7.67 17.09 18.61
N ALA A 385 8.70 16.51 19.22
CA ALA A 385 9.71 17.29 19.94
C ALA A 385 10.43 18.27 19.01
N HIS A 386 10.77 17.84 17.80
CA HIS A 386 11.35 18.72 16.78
C HIS A 386 10.40 19.88 16.41
N PHE A 387 9.11 19.63 16.25
CA PHE A 387 8.14 20.68 15.93
C PHE A 387 7.92 21.67 17.09
N LEU A 388 7.98 21.19 18.33
CA LEU A 388 7.79 22.03 19.52
C LEU A 388 9.02 22.86 19.89
N SER A 389 10.24 22.34 19.64
CA SER A 389 11.49 23.08 19.90
C SER A 389 11.69 24.27 18.95
N ARG A 390 11.03 24.26 17.78
CA ARG A 390 11.12 25.33 16.79
C ARG A 390 9.94 26.30 16.91
N PRO A 391 10.16 27.59 17.22
CA PRO A 391 9.09 28.57 17.41
C PRO A 391 8.14 28.70 16.23
N GLU A 392 8.66 28.59 14.99
CA GLU A 392 7.85 28.67 13.77
C GLU A 392 6.83 27.53 13.68
N TYR A 393 7.27 26.27 13.85
CA TYR A 393 6.39 25.10 13.78
C TYR A 393 5.39 25.10 14.94
N ARG A 394 5.84 25.39 16.16
CA ARG A 394 4.96 25.53 17.33
C ARG A 394 3.89 26.60 17.13
N SER A 395 4.23 27.74 16.54
CA SER A 395 3.27 28.81 16.22
C SER A 395 2.24 28.34 15.19
N LYS A 396 2.68 27.64 14.13
CA LYS A 396 1.79 27.05 13.12
C LYS A 396 0.85 26.01 13.74
N LEU A 397 1.32 25.12 14.61
CA LEU A 397 0.46 24.15 15.32
C LEU A 397 -0.60 24.86 16.17
N ASN A 398 -0.23 25.87 16.95
CA ASN A 398 -1.18 26.62 17.77
C ASN A 398 -2.19 27.43 16.92
N THR A 399 -1.79 27.89 15.74
CA THR A 399 -2.65 28.71 14.87
C THR A 399 -3.60 27.86 14.03
N TYR A 400 -3.10 26.76 13.45
CA TYR A 400 -3.82 25.99 12.45
C TYR A 400 -4.42 24.68 12.98
N ILE A 401 -3.84 24.06 14.01
CA ILE A 401 -4.30 22.77 14.53
C ILE A 401 -5.11 22.94 15.83
N ARG A 402 -4.53 23.62 16.83
CA ARG A 402 -5.13 23.73 18.17
C ARG A 402 -6.60 24.17 18.18
N PRO A 403 -7.05 25.16 17.38
CA PRO A 403 -8.45 25.59 17.38
C PRO A 403 -9.43 24.52 16.91
N LEU A 404 -8.95 23.53 16.13
CA LEU A 404 -9.77 22.51 15.50
C LEU A 404 -9.90 21.24 16.35
N LEU A 405 -8.96 20.97 17.26
CA LEU A 405 -8.91 19.73 18.05
C LEU A 405 -10.18 19.47 18.88
N ALA A 406 -10.89 20.52 19.28
CA ALA A 406 -12.15 20.44 20.02
C ALA A 406 -13.35 20.05 19.14
N GLU A 407 -13.27 20.20 17.82
CA GLU A 407 -14.37 19.92 16.90
C GLU A 407 -14.36 18.49 16.34
N TYR A 408 -13.21 17.82 16.41
CA TYR A 408 -12.96 16.54 15.77
C TYR A 408 -12.59 15.45 16.78
N ASP A 409 -12.90 14.21 16.42
CA ASP A 409 -12.60 13.01 17.22
C ASP A 409 -11.13 12.57 17.16
N TYR A 410 -10.76 11.65 18.05
CA TYR A 410 -9.52 10.90 17.95
C TYR A 410 -9.53 10.02 16.69
N ILE A 411 -8.39 9.90 16.03
CA ILE A 411 -8.22 9.02 14.87
C ILE A 411 -7.95 7.61 15.41
N LYS A 412 -8.93 6.70 15.22
CA LYS A 412 -8.83 5.30 15.64
C LYS A 412 -8.51 4.36 14.49
N GLU A 413 -8.91 4.74 13.29
CA GLU A 413 -8.80 3.95 12.07
C GLU A 413 -8.35 4.84 10.92
N LEU A 414 -7.66 4.26 9.96
CA LEU A 414 -7.25 4.93 8.73
C LEU A 414 -7.76 4.19 7.51
N PRO A 415 -8.03 4.90 6.40
CA PRO A 415 -8.25 4.28 5.11
C PRO A 415 -6.97 3.56 4.67
N VAL A 416 -7.09 2.31 4.25
CA VAL A 416 -5.96 1.50 3.77
C VAL A 416 -6.27 0.87 2.42
N VAL A 417 -5.23 0.67 1.62
CA VAL A 417 -5.23 -0.20 0.43
C VAL A 417 -4.33 -1.38 0.72
N PHE A 418 -4.83 -2.57 0.42
CA PHE A 418 -4.08 -3.79 0.61
C PHE A 418 -3.22 -4.09 -0.62
N LEU A 419 -1.91 -4.30 -0.41
CA LEU A 419 -0.95 -4.69 -1.44
C LEU A 419 -0.08 -5.82 -0.89
N PRO A 420 -0.38 -7.09 -1.23
CA PRO A 420 0.48 -8.21 -0.90
C PRO A 420 1.90 -7.99 -1.41
N GLU A 421 2.90 -8.41 -0.62
CA GLU A 421 4.29 -8.15 -0.97
C GLU A 421 4.72 -8.82 -2.28
N TYR A 422 4.19 -10.00 -2.60
CA TYR A 422 4.46 -10.63 -3.90
C TYR A 422 3.80 -9.89 -5.08
N LEU A 423 2.71 -9.16 -4.87
CA LEU A 423 2.06 -8.33 -5.89
C LEU A 423 2.77 -6.98 -6.08
N SER A 424 3.38 -6.45 -5.02
CA SER A 424 4.09 -5.17 -5.08
C SER A 424 5.29 -5.21 -6.02
N GLN A 425 5.96 -6.37 -6.09
CA GLN A 425 7.23 -6.59 -6.79
C GLN A 425 8.32 -5.63 -6.32
N ALA A 426 8.34 -5.31 -5.03
CA ALA A 426 9.21 -4.28 -4.51
C ALA A 426 10.68 -4.53 -4.84
N VAL A 427 11.40 -3.43 -5.06
CA VAL A 427 12.82 -3.42 -5.40
C VAL A 427 13.63 -2.70 -4.34
N VAL A 428 14.93 -2.98 -4.27
CA VAL A 428 15.86 -2.23 -3.44
C VAL A 428 15.94 -0.79 -3.95
N LYS A 429 15.42 0.16 -3.18
CA LYS A 429 15.18 1.53 -3.65
C LYS A 429 16.48 2.28 -3.99
N SER A 430 17.53 2.11 -3.19
CA SER A 430 18.84 2.74 -3.45
C SER A 430 19.37 2.39 -4.84
N HIS A 431 19.38 1.11 -5.20
CA HIS A 431 19.85 0.64 -6.49
C HIS A 431 18.99 1.15 -7.65
N TYR A 432 17.67 1.14 -7.45
CA TYR A 432 16.71 1.60 -8.43
C TYR A 432 16.86 3.10 -8.72
N ASP A 433 16.93 3.93 -7.68
CA ASP A 433 17.05 5.39 -7.81
C ASP A 433 18.40 5.81 -8.44
N GLU A 434 19.48 5.09 -8.13
CA GLU A 434 20.83 5.34 -8.67
C GLU A 434 21.00 4.84 -10.11
N GLY A 435 20.04 4.06 -10.63
CA GLY A 435 20.15 3.44 -11.94
C GLY A 435 21.18 2.32 -12.02
N SER A 436 21.69 1.84 -10.89
CA SER A 436 22.80 0.88 -10.86
C SER A 436 22.33 -0.53 -11.22
N LYS A 437 21.21 -0.98 -10.64
CA LYS A 437 20.55 -2.25 -10.98
C LYS A 437 19.10 -2.28 -10.48
N ILE A 438 18.31 -3.19 -11.06
CA ILE A 438 16.99 -3.57 -10.52
C ILE A 438 17.20 -4.86 -9.74
N GLU A 439 17.00 -4.80 -8.42
CA GLU A 439 17.13 -5.92 -7.50
C GLU A 439 15.83 -6.03 -6.68
N ARG A 440 15.28 -7.24 -6.56
CA ARG A 440 14.08 -7.48 -5.77
C ARG A 440 14.38 -7.30 -4.27
N ALA A 441 13.53 -6.56 -3.56
CA ALA A 441 13.56 -6.52 -2.10
C ALA A 441 13.12 -7.89 -1.55
N CYS A 442 13.82 -8.41 -0.52
CA CYS A 442 13.47 -9.71 0.03
C CYS A 442 12.14 -9.63 0.80
N PRO A 443 11.12 -10.43 0.44
CA PRO A 443 9.84 -10.38 1.14
C PRO A 443 9.92 -10.82 2.61
N SER A 444 10.86 -11.71 2.97
CA SER A 444 11.07 -12.16 4.36
C SER A 444 11.54 -11.05 5.30
N VAL A 445 11.92 -9.89 4.77
CA VAL A 445 12.16 -8.70 5.56
C VAL A 445 10.88 -8.30 6.30
N TYR A 446 9.72 -8.30 5.63
CA TYR A 446 8.44 -7.98 6.26
C TYR A 446 7.99 -9.04 7.26
N GLU A 447 8.26 -10.31 6.98
CA GLU A 447 8.03 -11.41 7.94
C GLU A 447 8.81 -11.16 9.24
N THR A 448 10.07 -10.74 9.11
CA THR A 448 10.94 -10.48 10.27
C THR A 448 10.51 -9.21 11.02
N LEU A 449 10.13 -8.14 10.31
CA LEU A 449 9.59 -6.91 10.89
C LEU A 449 8.30 -7.19 11.69
N ALA A 450 7.41 -8.05 11.19
CA ALA A 450 6.15 -8.36 11.87
C ALA A 450 6.35 -9.12 13.19
N LEU A 451 7.47 -9.83 13.36
CA LEU A 451 7.80 -10.59 14.56
C LEU A 451 8.51 -9.74 15.64
N ASN A 452 9.00 -8.55 15.29
CA ASN A 452 9.76 -7.70 16.22
C ASN A 452 9.46 -6.21 15.94
N ASP A 453 8.71 -5.62 16.85
CA ASP A 453 8.22 -4.23 16.78
C ASP A 453 9.30 -3.15 16.91
N SER A 454 10.53 -3.55 17.27
CA SER A 454 11.70 -2.69 17.41
C SER A 454 12.55 -2.66 16.14
N LEU A 455 12.24 -3.49 15.15
CA LEU A 455 12.91 -3.46 13.85
C LEU A 455 12.26 -2.42 12.93
N VAL A 456 13.12 -1.76 12.14
CA VAL A 456 12.71 -0.78 11.14
C VAL A 456 13.60 -0.94 9.91
N LEU A 457 13.07 -0.63 8.73
CA LEU A 457 13.86 -0.60 7.51
C LEU A 457 14.79 0.62 7.50
N PRO A 458 16.02 0.48 6.99
CA PRO A 458 16.85 1.64 6.71
C PRO A 458 16.19 2.52 5.64
N PRO A 459 16.49 3.83 5.61
CA PRO A 459 15.98 4.72 4.58
C PRO A 459 16.29 4.17 3.18
N ARG A 460 15.30 4.15 2.30
CA ARG A 460 15.42 3.64 0.92
C ARG A 460 15.77 2.14 0.87
N ALA A 461 15.28 1.34 1.81
CA ALA A 461 15.42 -0.11 1.78
C ALA A 461 14.59 -0.74 0.65
N SER A 462 13.32 -0.34 0.52
CA SER A 462 12.37 -0.97 -0.40
C SER A 462 11.56 0.07 -1.15
N TYR A 463 11.18 -0.24 -2.39
CA TYR A 463 10.33 0.60 -3.21
C TYR A 463 9.22 -0.22 -3.87
N HIS A 464 7.98 0.08 -3.48
CA HIS A 464 6.76 -0.61 -3.92
C HIS A 464 6.11 0.03 -5.15
N PHE A 465 6.74 1.04 -5.75
CA PHE A 465 6.23 1.78 -6.91
C PHE A 465 4.88 2.51 -6.67
N THR A 466 4.45 2.60 -5.42
CA THR A 466 3.19 3.20 -5.00
C THR A 466 3.21 4.73 -5.06
N ASP A 467 4.39 5.34 -4.91
CA ASP A 467 4.58 6.81 -5.01
C ASP A 467 4.13 7.38 -6.36
N SER A 468 4.22 6.57 -7.44
CA SER A 468 3.85 6.96 -8.81
C SER A 468 2.39 6.63 -9.15
N ALA A 469 1.74 5.81 -8.33
CA ALA A 469 0.35 5.41 -8.52
C ALA A 469 -0.59 6.37 -7.78
N LEU A 470 -1.64 6.81 -8.46
CA LEU A 470 -2.63 7.68 -7.84
C LEU A 470 -3.58 6.88 -6.96
N LEU A 471 -3.87 7.42 -5.79
CA LEU A 471 -4.92 6.94 -4.89
C LEU A 471 -5.94 8.05 -4.61
N PRO A 472 -7.24 7.71 -4.41
CA PRO A 472 -8.26 8.66 -4.01
C PRO A 472 -8.01 9.18 -2.60
N TRP A 473 -8.57 10.34 -2.22
CA TRP A 473 -8.35 10.96 -0.91
C TRP A 473 -9.61 10.86 -0.06
N PHE A 474 -9.44 10.62 1.23
CA PHE A 474 -10.50 10.43 2.20
C PHE A 474 -10.30 11.37 3.39
N THR A 475 -11.40 11.96 3.85
CA THR A 475 -11.39 12.70 5.11
C THR A 475 -11.16 11.69 6.24
N VAL A 476 -10.21 11.94 7.14
CA VAL A 476 -9.92 11.02 8.26
C VAL A 476 -10.41 11.55 9.60
N LEU A 477 -10.72 12.84 9.68
CA LEU A 477 -11.31 13.44 10.87
C LEU A 477 -12.84 13.42 10.79
N VAL A 478 -13.45 12.85 11.82
CA VAL A 478 -14.90 12.88 12.03
C VAL A 478 -15.24 14.05 12.93
N MET A 479 -16.19 14.89 12.52
CA MET A 479 -16.66 16.00 13.36
C MET A 479 -17.56 15.46 14.48
N LEU A 480 -17.29 15.85 15.73
CA LEU A 480 -18.05 15.44 16.92
C LEU A 480 -19.55 15.76 16.82
N ARG A 481 -19.91 16.84 16.11
CA ARG A 481 -21.31 17.28 15.94
C ARG A 481 -22.12 16.41 14.97
N GLN A 482 -21.48 15.76 13.99
CA GLN A 482 -22.18 14.85 13.05
C GLN A 482 -22.59 13.54 13.74
N ASN A 483 -21.76 13.03 14.66
CA ASN A 483 -22.08 11.83 15.46
C ASN A 483 -23.29 12.02 16.39
N GLN A 484 -23.62 13.26 16.78
CA GLN A 484 -24.81 13.57 17.59
C GLN A 484 -26.07 13.77 16.74
N GLU A 485 -25.95 14.34 15.55
CA GLU A 485 -27.08 14.54 14.64
C GLU A 485 -27.49 13.27 13.88
N GLU A 486 -26.57 12.36 13.54
CA GLU A 486 -26.90 11.09 12.85
C GLU A 486 -27.72 10.12 13.71
N LYS A 487 -27.58 10.16 15.05
CA LYS A 487 -28.50 9.44 15.97
C LYS A 487 -29.91 10.01 15.99
N THR A 488 -30.10 11.23 15.48
CA THR A 488 -31.36 11.96 15.54
C THR A 488 -32.00 12.15 14.15
N GLN A 489 -31.23 11.98 13.05
CA GLN A 489 -31.64 12.30 11.68
C GLN A 489 -31.68 11.09 10.74
N ALA A 490 -32.31 10.00 11.16
CA ALA A 490 -32.93 9.04 10.22
C ALA A 490 -34.11 9.66 9.41
N ARG A 491 -34.35 10.97 9.52
CA ARG A 491 -35.35 11.73 8.77
C ARG A 491 -34.81 13.11 8.40
N PHE A 492 -34.63 13.32 7.11
CA PHE A 492 -34.53 14.57 6.34
C PHE A 492 -33.22 14.81 5.56
N ARG A 493 -33.43 15.00 4.24
CA ARG A 493 -32.47 15.15 3.15
C ARG A 493 -31.77 16.50 3.12
N HIS A 494 -30.61 16.49 2.45
CA HIS A 494 -29.97 17.52 1.60
C HIS A 494 -30.02 18.98 2.07
N ASN A 495 -28.83 19.57 2.26
CA ASN A 495 -28.47 20.78 1.50
C ASN A 495 -26.95 20.94 1.39
N GLY A 496 -26.46 20.90 0.14
CA GLY A 496 -25.10 21.28 -0.20
C GLY A 496 -24.94 22.79 -0.17
N LYS A 497 -23.95 23.27 0.59
CA LYS A 497 -23.15 24.51 0.42
C LYS A 497 -22.46 24.82 1.74
N ARG A 498 -21.18 24.44 1.89
CA ARG A 498 -20.28 25.09 2.85
C ARG A 498 -18.92 25.37 2.23
N ASN A 499 -18.40 26.53 2.60
CA ASN A 499 -17.36 27.30 1.95
C ASN A 499 -16.01 26.57 1.87
N ARG A 500 -15.51 26.36 0.65
CA ARG A 500 -14.09 26.11 0.40
C ARG A 500 -13.30 27.35 0.80
N LEU A 501 -12.45 27.23 1.81
CA LEU A 501 -11.34 28.15 2.03
C LEU A 501 -10.51 28.17 0.74
N ARG A 502 -10.54 29.30 0.03
CA ARG A 502 -9.67 29.53 -1.13
C ARG A 502 -8.24 29.59 -0.63
N ALA A 503 -7.41 28.64 -1.06
CA ALA A 503 -5.95 28.78 -1.00
C ALA A 503 -5.59 30.12 -1.66
N ARG A 504 -5.05 31.06 -0.88
CA ARG A 504 -4.51 32.30 -1.41
C ARG A 504 -3.25 31.96 -2.22
N SER A 505 -3.25 32.37 -3.47
CA SER A 505 -2.10 32.33 -4.38
C SER A 505 -0.89 33.00 -3.73
N ILE A 506 0.23 32.28 -3.69
CA ILE A 506 1.55 32.81 -3.35
C ILE A 506 1.95 33.80 -4.47
N PRO A 507 2.39 35.04 -4.18
CA PRO A 507 2.85 35.96 -5.21
C PRO A 507 4.16 35.47 -5.83
N THR A 508 4.13 35.15 -7.11
CA THR A 508 5.32 34.95 -7.93
C THR A 508 6.00 36.31 -8.13
N VAL A 509 7.06 36.58 -7.38
CA VAL A 509 8.00 37.67 -7.73
C VAL A 509 8.88 37.16 -8.87
N CYS A 510 8.45 37.43 -10.10
CA CYS A 510 9.28 37.29 -11.29
C CYS A 510 10.48 38.25 -11.19
N ARG A 511 11.69 37.71 -11.05
CA ARG A 511 12.90 38.42 -11.46
C ARG A 511 13.02 38.32 -12.98
N GLU A 512 12.58 39.37 -13.67
CA GLU A 512 12.98 39.61 -15.05
C GLU A 512 14.48 39.94 -15.08
N GLN A 513 15.30 39.02 -15.61
CA GLN A 513 16.62 39.40 -16.14
C GLN A 513 16.44 39.76 -17.62
N LYS A 514 16.56 41.07 -17.88
CA LYS A 514 16.59 41.68 -19.21
C LYS A 514 17.64 41.00 -20.10
N LYS A 515 17.19 40.52 -21.25
CA LYS A 515 18.05 40.28 -22.41
C LYS A 515 18.47 41.64 -22.98
N GLU A 516 19.72 42.03 -22.77
CA GLU A 516 20.34 43.06 -23.60
C GLU A 516 20.95 42.41 -24.84
N THR A 517 20.26 42.63 -25.97
CA THR A 517 20.78 42.47 -27.31
C THR A 517 21.82 43.54 -27.61
N HIS A 518 23.06 43.13 -27.86
CA HIS A 518 23.98 43.92 -28.69
C HIS A 518 24.49 43.07 -29.86
N LYS A 519 23.93 43.36 -31.04
CA LYS A 519 24.62 43.25 -32.33
C LYS A 519 25.20 44.62 -32.63
N LYS A 520 26.49 44.70 -32.99
CA LYS A 520 26.95 45.51 -34.12
C LYS A 520 28.39 45.17 -34.51
N VAL A 521 28.50 44.89 -35.81
CA VAL A 521 29.62 44.91 -36.77
C VAL A 521 30.79 43.97 -36.51
#